data_AF-A0A1M5SN65-F1
#
_entry.id   AF-A0A1M5SN65-F1
#
_cell.length_a   1.000
_cell.length_b   1.000
_cell.length_c   1.000
_cell.angle_alpha   90.00
_cell.angle_beta   90.00
_cell.angle_gamma   90.00
#
_symmetry.space_group_name_H-M   'P 1'
#
loop_
_entity.id
_entity.type
_entity.pdbx_description
1 polymer ?
#
loop_
_entity_poly.entity_id
_entity_poly.type
_entity_poly.pdbx_seq_one_letter_code
_entity_poly.pdbx_strand_id
1 'polypeptide(L)'
;MSGKIKTKEFIDSIINTSEFKQLKKAKAAIDKNKDLKKKVDDFRKKQMEIYSSKKTQKDIQFKLNELNRKFQNLSQIKEVNIFLKSTKDFNDMMYRVFEEINNSIESKLNSK
;
A
#
# COMPACT_ATOMS: atom_id res chain seq x y z
N MET A 1 17.50 -28.13 -6.33
CA MET A 1 17.99 -26.77 -6.58
C MET A 1 16.85 -25.82 -6.26
N SER A 2 17.02 -24.91 -5.29
CA SER A 2 16.03 -23.86 -5.02
C SER A 2 15.91 -23.00 -6.28
N GLY A 3 14.73 -22.98 -6.92
CA GLY A 3 14.50 -22.16 -8.09
C GLY A 3 14.72 -20.70 -7.72
N LYS A 4 15.79 -20.09 -8.23
CA LYS A 4 16.00 -18.65 -8.07
C LYS A 4 14.87 -17.95 -8.81
N ILE A 5 13.92 -17.41 -8.06
CA ILE A 5 12.94 -16.46 -8.57
C ILE A 5 13.75 -15.34 -9.22
N LYS A 6 13.37 -14.92 -10.44
CA LYS A 6 13.90 -13.73 -11.08
C LYS A 6 13.34 -12.47 -10.40
N THR A 7 13.53 -12.38 -9.09
CA THR A 7 12.93 -11.36 -8.22
C THR A 7 13.31 -9.96 -8.70
N LYS A 8 14.52 -9.80 -9.24
CA LYS A 8 14.98 -8.53 -9.79
C LYS A 8 14.15 -8.08 -11.00
N GLU A 9 13.96 -8.93 -12.01
CA GLU A 9 13.17 -8.59 -13.21
C GLU A 9 11.71 -8.26 -12.86
N PHE A 10 11.14 -8.98 -11.90
CA PHE A 10 9.79 -8.71 -11.40
C PHE A 10 9.69 -7.37 -10.66
N ILE A 11 10.63 -7.08 -9.77
CA ILE A 11 10.71 -5.78 -9.07
C ILE A 11 10.91 -4.65 -10.09
N ASP A 12 11.81 -4.83 -11.06
CA ASP A 12 12.11 -3.85 -12.10
C ASP A 12 10.85 -3.54 -12.94
N SER A 13 10.01 -4.54 -13.18
CA SER A 13 8.72 -4.35 -13.85
C SER A 13 7.75 -3.52 -13.01
N ILE A 14 7.64 -3.81 -11.70
CA ILE A 14 6.76 -3.08 -10.78
C ILE A 14 7.18 -1.62 -10.64
N ILE A 15 8.48 -1.32 -10.45
CA ILE A 15 8.94 0.07 -10.28
C ILE A 15 8.79 0.93 -11.55
N ASN A 16 8.58 0.28 -12.70
CA ASN A 16 8.38 0.96 -13.97
C ASN A 16 6.90 1.24 -14.30
N THR A 17 5.95 0.77 -13.49
CA THR A 17 4.52 1.03 -13.69
C THR A 17 4.16 2.50 -13.44
N SER A 18 3.05 2.93 -14.04
CA SER A 18 2.48 4.26 -13.81
C SER A 18 2.18 4.51 -12.33
N GLU A 19 1.62 3.51 -11.66
CA GLU A 19 1.16 3.53 -10.28
C GLU A 19 2.33 3.75 -9.33
N PHE A 20 3.45 3.04 -9.53
CA PHE A 20 4.66 3.25 -8.73
C PHE A 20 5.25 4.63 -8.98
N LYS A 21 5.33 5.08 -10.25
CA LYS A 21 5.87 6.40 -10.61
C LYS A 21 5.02 7.52 -9.99
N GLN A 22 3.70 7.40 -10.01
CA GLN A 22 2.77 8.34 -9.38
C GLN A 22 2.93 8.34 -7.85
N LEU A 23 2.99 7.17 -7.23
CA LEU A 23 3.25 7.03 -5.80
C LEU A 23 4.59 7.68 -5.40
N LYS A 24 5.66 7.43 -6.16
CA LYS A 24 6.99 8.04 -5.94
C LYS A 24 6.93 9.56 -6.02
N LYS A 25 6.23 10.11 -7.02
CA LYS A 25 6.05 11.57 -7.18
C LYS A 25 5.25 12.16 -6.02
N ALA A 26 4.16 11.52 -5.63
CA ALA A 26 3.33 11.97 -4.51
C ALA A 26 4.09 11.92 -3.19
N LYS A 27 4.87 10.85 -2.97
CA LYS A 27 5.75 10.73 -1.81
C LYS A 27 6.80 11.86 -1.76
N ALA A 28 7.43 12.17 -2.88
CA ALA A 28 8.38 13.28 -2.95
C ALA A 28 7.72 14.64 -2.64
N ALA A 29 6.45 14.83 -3.00
CA ALA A 29 5.70 16.04 -2.65
C ALA A 29 5.44 16.15 -1.13
N ILE A 30 5.10 15.03 -0.47
CA ILE A 30 4.99 14.97 1.00
C ILE A 30 6.33 15.24 1.66
N ASP A 31 7.41 14.62 1.18
CA ASP A 31 8.74 14.70 1.78
C ASP A 31 9.34 16.12 1.74
N LYS A 32 8.88 17.00 0.83
CA LYS A 32 9.28 18.41 0.77
C LYS A 32 8.79 19.23 1.98
N ASN A 33 7.70 18.81 2.63
CA ASN A 33 7.17 19.46 3.82
C ASN A 33 7.39 18.55 5.05
N LYS A 34 8.36 18.91 5.89
CA LYS A 34 8.76 18.10 7.07
C LYS A 34 7.61 17.84 8.04
N ASP A 35 6.76 18.84 8.29
CA ASP A 35 5.63 18.70 9.20
C ASP A 35 4.55 17.80 8.62
N LEU A 36 4.28 17.94 7.32
CA LEU A 36 3.33 17.10 6.61
C LEU A 36 3.79 15.64 6.56
N LYS A 37 5.08 15.44 6.24
CA LYS A 37 5.74 14.14 6.26
C LYS A 37 5.59 13.47 7.62
N LYS A 38 5.91 14.17 8.70
CA LYS A 38 5.79 13.65 10.08
C LYS A 38 4.35 13.21 10.36
N LYS A 39 3.35 14.02 10.03
CA LYS A 39 1.93 13.68 10.22
C LYS A 39 1.52 12.44 9.43
N VAL A 40 1.96 12.32 8.17
CA VAL A 40 1.67 11.15 7.32
C VAL A 40 2.39 9.89 7.83
N ASP A 41 3.65 9.99 8.24
CA ASP A 41 4.40 8.86 8.77
C ASP A 41 3.79 8.36 10.09
N ASP A 42 3.38 9.27 10.98
CA ASP A 42 2.68 8.93 12.22
C ASP A 42 1.34 8.22 11.95
N PHE A 43 0.60 8.64 10.93
CA PHE A 43 -0.62 7.95 10.49
C PHE A 43 -0.32 6.51 10.06
N ARG A 44 0.67 6.33 9.18
CA ARG A 44 1.02 5.00 8.64
C ARG A 44 1.54 4.08 9.73
N LYS A 45 2.34 4.60 10.66
CA LYS A 45 2.81 3.84 11.82
C LYS A 45 1.63 3.33 12.65
N LYS A 46 0.67 4.20 12.98
CA LYS A 46 -0.54 3.80 13.71
C LYS A 46 -1.41 2.81 12.93
N GLN A 47 -1.53 2.96 11.62
CA GLN A 47 -2.22 1.96 10.78
C GLN A 47 -1.52 0.60 10.87
N MET A 48 -0.20 0.55 10.72
CA MET A 48 0.56 -0.69 10.83
C MET A 48 0.42 -1.34 12.21
N GLU A 49 0.51 -0.57 13.29
CA GLU A 49 0.30 -1.06 14.66
C GLU A 49 -1.10 -1.68 14.85
N ILE A 50 -2.14 -1.12 14.20
CA ILE A 50 -3.49 -1.68 14.23
C ILE A 50 -3.53 -3.00 13.46
N TYR A 51 -2.99 -3.06 12.25
CA TYR A 51 -2.96 -4.28 11.44
C TYR A 51 -2.11 -5.40 12.05
N SER A 52 -0.99 -5.05 12.70
CA SER A 52 -0.12 -6.02 13.37
C SER A 52 -0.62 -6.45 14.75
N SER A 53 -1.70 -5.85 15.25
CA SER A 53 -2.27 -6.22 16.54
C SER A 53 -2.98 -7.58 16.45
N LYS A 54 -2.85 -8.42 17.49
CA LYS A 54 -3.57 -9.70 17.61
C LYS A 54 -5.06 -9.51 17.93
N LYS A 55 -5.69 -8.48 17.37
CA LYS A 55 -7.08 -8.10 17.62
C LYS A 55 -8.00 -8.79 16.62
N THR A 56 -9.28 -8.88 16.97
CA THR A 56 -10.30 -9.36 16.05
C THR A 56 -10.42 -8.41 14.86
N GLN A 57 -10.85 -8.92 13.71
CA GLN A 57 -11.08 -8.10 12.51
C GLN A 57 -12.07 -6.94 12.77
N LYS A 58 -13.05 -7.15 13.65
CA LYS A 58 -14.03 -6.13 14.05
C LYS A 58 -13.37 -4.99 14.85
N ASP A 59 -12.49 -5.31 15.79
CA ASP A 59 -11.75 -4.33 16.58
C ASP A 59 -10.73 -3.56 15.73
N ILE A 60 -10.09 -4.24 14.78
CA ILE A 60 -9.19 -3.64 13.80
C ILE A 60 -9.97 -2.59 12.99
N GLN A 61 -11.14 -2.96 12.46
CA GLN A 61 -11.97 -2.04 11.68
C GLN A 61 -12.43 -0.82 12.49
N PHE A 62 -12.85 -1.04 13.75
CA PHE A 62 -13.23 0.06 14.64
C PHE A 62 -12.07 1.05 14.86
N LYS A 63 -10.87 0.53 15.19
CA LYS A 63 -9.68 1.36 15.40
C LYS A 63 -9.21 2.08 14.14
N LEU A 64 -9.32 1.44 12.97
CA LEU A 64 -9.02 2.09 11.69
C LEU A 64 -10.00 3.23 11.41
N ASN A 65 -11.29 3.05 11.69
CA ASN A 65 -12.29 4.11 11.51
C ASN A 65 -12.03 5.31 12.44
N GLU A 66 -11.66 5.07 13.70
CA GLU A 66 -11.27 6.14 14.62
C GLU A 66 -10.00 6.87 14.15
N LEU A 67 -9.00 6.11 13.69
CA LEU A 67 -7.76 6.68 13.15
C LEU A 67 -8.06 7.53 11.91
N ASN A 68 -8.92 7.05 11.00
CA ASN A 68 -9.32 7.79 9.82
C ASN A 68 -10.03 9.11 10.19
N ARG A 69 -10.95 9.09 11.17
CA ARG A 69 -11.62 10.32 11.67
C ARG A 69 -10.61 11.35 12.18
N LYS A 70 -9.62 10.93 12.96
CA LYS A 70 -8.56 11.81 13.48
C LYS A 70 -7.69 12.42 12.38
N PHE A 71 -7.65 11.80 11.21
CA PHE A 71 -6.86 12.20 10.06
C PHE A 71 -7.68 12.78 8.91
N GLN A 72 -8.99 12.99 9.08
CA GLN A 72 -9.85 13.58 8.04
C GLN A 72 -9.38 14.96 7.60
N ASN A 73 -8.90 15.79 8.53
CA ASN A 73 -8.37 17.12 8.18
C ASN A 73 -7.07 17.03 7.36
N LEU A 74 -6.29 15.98 7.56
CA LEU A 74 -5.06 15.75 6.79
C LEU A 74 -5.39 15.31 5.36
N SER A 75 -6.45 14.51 5.15
CA SER A 75 -6.85 14.08 3.80
C SER A 75 -7.46 15.19 2.93
N GLN A 76 -7.81 16.34 3.54
CA GLN A 76 -8.20 17.55 2.80
C GLN A 76 -7.01 18.30 2.20
N ILE A 77 -5.78 18.08 2.71
CA ILE A 77 -4.57 18.67 2.13
C ILE A 77 -4.30 18.00 0.80
N LYS A 78 -4.19 18.78 -0.28
CA LYS A 78 -4.08 18.28 -1.66
C LYS A 78 -2.96 17.26 -1.82
N GLU A 79 -1.77 17.53 -1.28
CA GLU A 79 -0.61 16.66 -1.37
C GLU A 79 -0.86 15.32 -0.67
N VAL A 80 -1.52 15.35 0.51
CA VAL A 80 -1.88 14.15 1.27
C VAL A 80 -2.94 13.35 0.54
N ASN A 81 -3.96 14.01 -0.01
CA ASN A 81 -5.00 13.36 -0.79
C ASN A 81 -4.40 12.63 -2.00
N ILE A 82 -3.55 13.31 -2.77
CA ILE A 82 -2.84 12.73 -3.91
C ILE A 82 -1.97 11.54 -3.46
N PHE A 83 -1.27 11.67 -2.34
CA PHE A 83 -0.45 10.59 -1.79
C PHE A 83 -1.27 9.37 -1.36
N LEU A 84 -2.38 9.57 -0.65
CA LEU A 84 -3.28 8.50 -0.23
C LEU A 84 -3.92 7.80 -1.43
N LYS A 85 -4.40 8.57 -2.41
CA LYS A 85 -4.95 8.03 -3.66
C LYS A 85 -3.91 7.20 -4.42
N SER A 86 -2.71 7.75 -4.64
CA SER A 86 -1.63 7.04 -5.34
C SER A 86 -1.19 5.78 -4.59
N THR A 87 -1.25 5.80 -3.25
CA THR A 87 -0.98 4.61 -2.42
C THR A 87 -2.05 3.54 -2.62
N LYS A 88 -3.33 3.94 -2.62
CA LYS A 88 -4.44 3.02 -2.90
C LYS A 88 -4.31 2.41 -4.29
N ASP A 89 -4.11 3.23 -5.32
CA ASP A 89 -4.03 2.77 -6.71
C ASP A 89 -2.87 1.77 -6.91
N PHE A 90 -1.70 2.05 -6.29
CA PHE A 90 -0.57 1.10 -6.29
C PHE A 90 -0.88 -0.20 -5.55
N ASN A 91 -1.53 -0.13 -4.39
CA ASN A 91 -1.90 -1.32 -3.63
C ASN A 91 -2.93 -2.18 -4.38
N ASP A 92 -3.92 -1.56 -5.01
CA ASP A 92 -4.94 -2.25 -5.82
C ASP A 92 -4.28 -2.97 -7.01
N MET A 93 -3.31 -2.32 -7.68
CA MET A 93 -2.51 -2.96 -8.73
C MET A 93 -1.71 -4.16 -8.19
N MET A 94 -1.01 -4.01 -7.06
CA MET A 94 -0.24 -5.11 -6.45
C MET A 94 -1.14 -6.27 -6.01
N TYR A 95 -2.34 -5.98 -5.53
CA TYR A 95 -3.34 -6.98 -5.18
C TYR A 95 -3.77 -7.80 -6.40
N ARG A 96 -4.05 -7.14 -7.54
CA ARG A 96 -4.35 -7.85 -8.81
C ARG A 96 -3.19 -8.75 -9.27
N VAL A 97 -1.95 -8.27 -9.16
CA VAL A 97 -0.76 -9.08 -9.47
C VAL A 97 -0.69 -10.31 -8.57
N PHE A 98 -0.97 -10.17 -7.27
CA PHE A 98 -1.02 -11.29 -6.34
C PHE A 98 -2.14 -12.29 -6.67
N GLU A 99 -3.34 -11.80 -7.00
CA GLU A 99 -4.45 -12.64 -7.45
C GLU A 99 -4.11 -13.41 -8.73
N GLU A 100 -3.54 -12.76 -9.74
CA GLU A 100 -3.11 -13.42 -10.98
C GLU A 100 -2.07 -14.51 -10.74
N ILE A 101 -1.11 -14.27 -9.84
CA ILE A 101 -0.11 -15.27 -9.43
C ILE A 101 -0.82 -16.48 -8.80
N ASN A 102 -1.70 -16.26 -7.82
CA ASN A 102 -2.40 -17.35 -7.14
C ASN A 102 -3.29 -18.15 -8.10
N ASN A 103 -4.07 -17.47 -8.93
CA ASN A 103 -4.96 -18.10 -9.91
C ASN A 103 -4.15 -18.93 -10.93
N SER A 104 -2.99 -18.43 -11.36
CA SER A 104 -2.10 -19.15 -12.27
C SER A 104 -1.51 -20.41 -11.63
N ILE A 105 -1.10 -20.32 -10.37
CA ILE A 105 -0.61 -21.48 -9.61
C ILE A 105 -1.73 -22.51 -9.41
N GLU A 106 -2.90 -22.07 -8.98
CA GLU A 106 -4.06 -22.95 -8.74
C GLU A 106 -4.52 -23.64 -10.03
N SER A 107 -4.59 -22.90 -11.14
CA SER A 107 -4.92 -23.47 -12.45
C SER A 107 -3.93 -24.58 -12.87
N LYS A 108 -2.64 -24.41 -12.61
CA LYS A 108 -1.61 -25.41 -12.90
C LYS A 108 -1.64 -26.61 -11.96
N LEU A 109 -2.04 -26.43 -10.71
CA LEU A 109 -2.23 -27.53 -9.76
C LEU A 109 -3.47 -28.36 -10.10
N ASN A 110 -4.50 -27.72 -10.65
CA ASN A 110 -5.79 -28.36 -10.97
C ASN A 110 -5.89 -28.86 -12.43
N SER A 111 -4.96 -28.50 -13.30
CA SER A 111 -4.90 -29.03 -14.67
C SER A 111 -4.37 -30.48 -14.67
N LYS A 112 -5.22 -31.43 -15.11
CA LYS A 112 -4.83 -32.83 -15.36
C LYS A 112 -3.85 -32.97 -16.52
#